data_AF-A0A7S2D0C2-F1
#
_entry.id   AF-A0A7S2D0C2-F1
#
_cell.length_a   1.000
_cell.length_b   1.000
_cell.length_c   1.000
_cell.angle_alpha   90.00
_cell.angle_beta   90.00
_cell.angle_gamma   90.00
#
_symmetry.space_group_name_H-M   'P 1'
#
loop_
_entity.id
_entity.type
_entity.pdbx_description
1 polymer ?
#
loop_
_entity_poly.entity_id
_entity_poly.type
_entity_poly.pdbx_seq_one_letter_code
_entity_poly.pdbx_strand_id
1 'polypeptide(L)'
;RISLSGECYLDALDACYKNLRKKLNDRDVLAITDYNVFHTGGGYHIVRKAFERLVRNELPDSKGAERDMLVETKLHPSVTILKIVGPCHTVSSFLNTSAVVMNTMEKGLGKVICVFTYGSGCASSMYQMRIDDLAYFDSMEVWKLKFYRNALKCEPEMSFIHNFYVQTWMKFTYRPIGRKTFRIPVSKYEDDVYYLMEIDGFGRRF
;
A
#
# COMPACT_ATOMS: atom_id res chain seq x y z
N ARG A 1 -11.42 3.26 20.33
CA ARG A 1 -12.61 3.40 19.46
C ARG A 1 -12.15 3.27 18.01
N ILE A 2 -12.85 2.49 17.18
CA ILE A 2 -12.60 2.45 15.74
C ILE A 2 -13.29 3.70 15.15
N SER A 3 -12.67 4.37 14.19
CA SER A 3 -13.31 5.49 13.48
C SER A 3 -14.42 4.95 12.57
N LEU A 4 -15.43 5.76 12.24
CA LEU A 4 -16.48 5.39 11.27
C LEU A 4 -15.88 4.84 9.96
N SER A 5 -14.78 5.43 9.49
CA SER A 5 -14.03 4.97 8.32
C SER A 5 -13.45 3.56 8.47
N GLY A 6 -13.02 3.18 9.68
CA GLY A 6 -12.51 1.85 9.98
C GLY A 6 -13.62 0.80 10.07
N GLU A 7 -14.81 1.17 10.53
CA GLU A 7 -15.99 0.30 10.55
C GLU A 7 -16.46 0.00 9.12
N CYS A 8 -16.67 1.04 8.30
CA CYS A 8 -17.04 0.85 6.89
C CYS A 8 -16.03 0.00 6.11
N TYR A 9 -14.73 0.13 6.41
CA TYR A 9 -13.68 -0.69 5.80
C TYR A 9 -13.85 -2.18 6.16
N LEU A 10 -14.11 -2.49 7.44
CA LEU A 10 -14.26 -3.86 7.90
C LEU A 10 -15.59 -4.49 7.45
N ASP A 11 -16.66 -3.70 7.36
CA ASP A 11 -17.95 -4.15 6.81
C ASP A 11 -17.82 -4.47 5.31
N ALA A 12 -17.13 -3.60 4.57
CA ALA A 12 -16.83 -3.82 3.16
C ALA A 12 -15.95 -5.07 2.94
N LEU A 13 -15.01 -5.32 3.86
CA LEU A 13 -14.19 -6.52 3.88
C LEU A 13 -15.06 -7.76 4.07
N ASP A 14 -15.92 -7.78 5.10
CA ASP A 14 -16.79 -8.92 5.41
C ASP A 14 -17.76 -9.20 4.24
N ALA A 15 -18.30 -8.16 3.60
CA ALA A 15 -19.16 -8.30 2.42
C ALA A 15 -18.41 -8.89 1.20
N CYS A 16 -17.22 -8.37 0.89
CA CYS A 16 -16.41 -8.88 -0.22
C CYS A 16 -15.93 -10.31 0.02
N TYR A 17 -15.53 -10.62 1.25
CA TYR A 17 -15.15 -11.97 1.67
C TYR A 17 -16.27 -12.98 1.44
N LYS A 18 -17.50 -12.67 1.90
CA LYS A 18 -18.69 -13.51 1.67
C LYS A 18 -18.94 -13.73 0.18
N ASN A 19 -18.83 -12.67 -0.63
CA ASN A 19 -19.05 -12.76 -2.07
C ASN A 19 -17.97 -13.61 -2.77
N LEU A 20 -16.71 -13.48 -2.37
CA LEU A 20 -15.63 -14.29 -2.91
C LEU A 20 -15.80 -15.77 -2.53
N ARG A 21 -16.15 -16.07 -1.27
CA ARG A 21 -16.44 -17.46 -0.84
C ARG A 21 -17.53 -18.13 -1.65
N LYS A 22 -18.64 -17.44 -1.91
CA LYS A 22 -19.70 -17.96 -2.79
C LYS A 22 -19.16 -18.33 -4.18
N LYS A 23 -18.28 -17.51 -4.76
CA LYS A 23 -17.62 -17.80 -6.05
C LYS A 23 -16.64 -18.96 -5.98
N LEU A 24 -16.15 -19.30 -4.79
CA LEU A 24 -15.18 -20.36 -4.55
C LEU A 24 -15.81 -21.68 -4.09
N ASN A 25 -17.16 -21.80 -4.18
CA ASN A 25 -17.93 -22.91 -3.64
C ASN A 25 -17.69 -23.08 -2.13
N ASP A 26 -17.78 -21.98 -1.40
CA ASP A 26 -17.65 -21.86 0.06
C ASP A 26 -16.32 -22.33 0.66
N ARG A 27 -15.29 -22.55 -0.16
CA ARG A 27 -13.92 -22.78 0.31
C ARG A 27 -13.39 -21.57 1.07
N ASP A 28 -12.64 -21.86 2.12
CA ASP A 28 -11.98 -20.86 2.96
C ASP A 28 -10.86 -20.15 2.20
N VAL A 29 -10.86 -18.81 2.24
CA VAL A 29 -9.94 -17.97 1.46
C VAL A 29 -8.51 -18.11 1.97
N LEU A 30 -8.28 -18.21 3.29
CA LEU A 30 -6.94 -18.43 3.83
C LEU A 30 -6.39 -19.82 3.51
N ALA A 31 -7.26 -20.81 3.32
CA ALA A 31 -6.85 -22.16 2.97
C ALA A 31 -6.33 -22.26 1.53
N ILE A 32 -6.87 -21.44 0.62
CA ILE A 32 -6.55 -21.51 -0.82
C ILE A 32 -5.65 -20.36 -1.31
N THR A 33 -5.17 -19.50 -0.41
CA THR A 33 -4.26 -18.41 -0.76
C THR A 33 -2.97 -18.47 0.04
N ASP A 34 -1.86 -18.16 -0.60
CA ASP A 34 -0.54 -18.14 0.02
C ASP A 34 -0.25 -16.77 0.64
N TYR A 35 -0.69 -15.69 -0.02
CA TYR A 35 -0.45 -14.31 0.41
C TYR A 35 -1.73 -13.48 0.41
N ASN A 36 -1.80 -12.49 1.29
CA ASN A 36 -2.97 -11.64 1.48
C ASN A 36 -2.57 -10.17 1.44
N VAL A 37 -3.18 -9.43 0.51
CA VAL A 37 -2.98 -8.02 0.23
C VAL A 37 -4.24 -7.26 0.60
N PHE A 38 -4.08 -6.18 1.35
CA PHE A 38 -5.18 -5.30 1.74
C PHE A 38 -4.85 -3.85 1.37
N HIS A 39 -5.86 -3.09 0.96
CA HIS A 39 -5.75 -1.65 0.77
C HIS A 39 -5.39 -0.93 2.08
N THR A 40 -4.52 0.07 2.00
CA THR A 40 -3.82 0.60 3.19
C THR A 40 -4.28 1.98 3.63
N GLY A 41 -5.55 2.36 3.48
CA GLY A 41 -6.01 3.74 3.73
C GLY A 41 -5.58 4.36 5.08
N GLY A 42 -5.40 3.55 6.14
CA GLY A 42 -4.89 3.98 7.45
C GLY A 42 -3.48 3.50 7.81
N GLY A 43 -2.77 2.79 6.93
CA GLY A 43 -1.45 2.22 7.23
C GLY A 43 -1.47 0.76 7.74
N TYR A 44 -0.35 0.28 8.30
CA TYR A 44 -0.19 -1.13 8.67
C TYR A 44 -1.20 -1.63 9.71
N HIS A 45 -1.59 -0.79 10.67
CA HIS A 45 -2.46 -1.21 11.77
C HIS A 45 -3.87 -1.61 11.30
N ILE A 46 -4.42 -0.94 10.26
CA ILE A 46 -5.73 -1.32 9.70
C ILE A 46 -5.62 -2.60 8.87
N VAL A 47 -4.51 -2.77 8.12
CA VAL A 47 -4.24 -4.01 7.38
C VAL A 47 -4.12 -5.21 8.31
N ARG A 48 -3.38 -5.07 9.42
CA ARG A 48 -3.26 -6.11 10.43
C ARG A 48 -4.63 -6.50 11.00
N LYS A 49 -5.45 -5.51 11.36
CA LYS A 49 -6.83 -5.75 11.85
C LYS A 49 -7.71 -6.45 10.81
N ALA A 50 -7.58 -6.09 9.54
CA ALA A 50 -8.32 -6.69 8.43
C ALA A 50 -7.95 -8.17 8.25
N PHE A 51 -6.66 -8.48 8.26
CA PHE A 51 -6.18 -9.84 8.19
C PHE A 51 -6.59 -10.67 9.43
N GLU A 52 -6.45 -10.11 10.63
CA GLU A 52 -6.91 -10.77 11.87
C GLU A 52 -8.44 -10.96 11.90
N ARG A 53 -9.22 -10.12 11.20
CA ARG A 53 -10.66 -10.32 11.02
C ARG A 53 -10.93 -11.52 10.12
N LEU A 54 -10.21 -11.65 9.01
CA LEU A 54 -10.30 -12.80 8.12
C LEU A 54 -9.91 -14.10 8.85
N VAL A 55 -8.79 -14.09 9.59
CA VAL A 55 -8.35 -15.25 10.39
C VAL A 55 -9.39 -15.65 11.43
N ARG A 56 -9.99 -14.70 12.15
CA ARG A 56 -11.05 -15.03 13.12
C ARG A 56 -12.34 -15.57 12.48
N ASN A 57 -12.63 -15.16 11.24
CA ASN A 57 -13.82 -15.64 10.52
C ASN A 57 -13.66 -17.09 10.06
N GLU A 58 -12.44 -17.55 9.74
CA GLU A 58 -12.17 -18.91 9.24
C GLU A 58 -11.62 -19.86 10.32
N LEU A 59 -10.84 -19.33 11.26
CA LEU A 59 -10.14 -20.07 12.31
C LEU A 59 -10.43 -19.45 13.70
N PRO A 60 -11.70 -19.51 14.18
CA PRO A 60 -12.11 -18.87 15.44
C PRO A 60 -11.34 -19.38 16.67
N ASP A 61 -10.92 -20.64 16.64
CA ASP A 61 -10.20 -21.31 17.74
C ASP A 61 -8.68 -21.22 17.62
N SER A 62 -8.16 -20.45 16.65
CA SER A 62 -6.72 -20.31 16.42
C SER A 62 -6.00 -19.70 17.63
N LYS A 63 -4.86 -20.31 18.00
CA LYS A 63 -4.06 -19.87 19.14
C LYS A 63 -3.24 -18.63 18.79
N GLY A 64 -2.75 -17.90 19.81
CA GLY A 64 -1.87 -16.73 19.62
C GLY A 64 -0.71 -16.99 18.67
N ALA A 65 0.10 -18.02 18.95
CA ALA A 65 1.27 -18.38 18.15
C ALA A 65 0.93 -18.77 16.69
N GLU A 66 -0.22 -19.41 16.46
CA GLU A 66 -0.68 -19.76 15.12
C GLU A 66 -1.07 -18.49 14.33
N ARG A 67 -1.79 -17.57 14.98
CA ARG A 67 -2.16 -16.28 14.36
C ARG A 67 -0.93 -15.45 14.02
N ASP A 68 0.08 -15.43 14.90
CA ASP A 68 1.34 -14.74 14.63
C ASP A 68 2.07 -15.38 13.44
N MET A 69 2.11 -16.72 13.37
CA MET A 69 2.68 -17.42 12.21
C MET A 69 1.94 -17.10 10.91
N LEU A 70 0.61 -17.04 10.92
CA LEU A 70 -0.19 -16.64 9.74
C LEU A 70 0.10 -15.20 9.32
N VAL A 71 0.27 -14.29 10.28
CA VAL A 71 0.64 -12.90 10.01
C VAL A 71 2.02 -12.84 9.33
N GLU A 72 3.03 -13.50 9.88
CA GLU A 72 4.38 -13.52 9.32
C GLU A 72 4.42 -14.14 7.92
N THR A 73 3.75 -15.27 7.72
CA THR A 73 3.85 -16.04 6.47
C THR A 73 2.93 -15.54 5.36
N LYS A 74 1.71 -15.12 5.70
CA LYS A 74 0.67 -14.78 4.70
C LYS A 74 0.40 -13.28 4.55
N LEU A 75 0.75 -12.44 5.54
CA LEU A 75 0.51 -10.99 5.47
C LEU A 75 1.80 -10.18 5.28
N HIS A 76 2.89 -10.50 5.99
CA HIS A 76 4.08 -9.65 5.97
C HIS A 76 4.71 -9.42 4.59
N PRO A 77 4.72 -10.40 3.66
CA PRO A 77 5.22 -10.18 2.30
C PRO A 77 4.51 -9.04 1.57
N SER A 78 3.24 -8.72 1.89
CA SER A 78 2.49 -7.66 1.23
C SER A 78 2.68 -6.26 1.83
N VAL A 79 3.23 -6.14 3.04
CA VAL A 79 3.28 -4.86 3.77
C VAL A 79 4.68 -4.25 3.86
N THR A 80 5.68 -4.82 3.19
CA THR A 80 7.06 -4.32 3.28
C THR A 80 7.19 -2.90 2.72
N ILE A 81 6.65 -2.62 1.53
CA ILE A 81 6.65 -1.27 0.95
C ILE A 81 5.78 -0.33 1.79
N LEU A 82 4.61 -0.79 2.24
CA LEU A 82 3.74 -0.02 3.13
C LEU A 82 4.46 0.48 4.40
N LYS A 83 5.27 -0.38 5.03
CA LYS A 83 6.01 -0.01 6.25
C LYS A 83 7.13 1.02 5.98
N ILE A 84 7.55 1.20 4.73
CA ILE A 84 8.61 2.13 4.32
C ILE A 84 8.04 3.44 3.79
N VAL A 85 7.10 3.36 2.84
CA VAL A 85 6.55 4.52 2.12
C VAL A 85 5.29 5.07 2.78
N GLY A 86 4.56 4.22 3.50
CA GLY A 86 3.24 4.55 4.03
C GLY A 86 2.12 4.32 3.00
N PRO A 87 0.91 4.80 3.28
CA PRO A 87 -0.25 4.59 2.44
C PRO A 87 -0.21 5.49 1.19
N CYS A 88 -0.48 4.91 0.02
CA CYS A 88 -0.47 5.60 -1.28
C CYS A 88 -1.84 5.62 -1.95
N HIS A 89 -2.92 5.63 -1.17
CA HIS A 89 -4.31 5.64 -1.66
C HIS A 89 -4.56 4.59 -2.76
N THR A 90 -4.96 5.03 -3.96
CA THR A 90 -5.40 4.16 -5.06
C THR A 90 -4.35 3.13 -5.45
N VAL A 91 -3.06 3.47 -5.40
CA VAL A 91 -1.98 2.55 -5.79
C VAL A 91 -1.54 1.60 -4.67
N SER A 92 -2.05 1.77 -3.44
CA SER A 92 -1.64 0.98 -2.28
C SER A 92 -1.77 -0.54 -2.48
N SER A 93 -2.86 -1.01 -3.09
CA SER A 93 -3.03 -2.45 -3.34
C SER A 93 -2.02 -2.96 -4.36
N PHE A 94 -1.70 -2.17 -5.37
CA PHE A 94 -0.71 -2.53 -6.38
C PHE A 94 0.69 -2.58 -5.79
N LEU A 95 1.07 -1.57 -4.99
CA LEU A 95 2.37 -1.56 -4.29
C LEU A 95 2.51 -2.76 -3.35
N ASN A 96 1.45 -3.11 -2.62
CA ASN A 96 1.46 -4.27 -1.73
C ASN A 96 1.52 -5.59 -2.48
N THR A 97 0.85 -5.71 -3.63
CA THR A 97 0.98 -6.87 -4.51
C THR A 97 2.40 -6.98 -5.07
N SER A 98 2.98 -5.87 -5.54
CA SER A 98 4.38 -5.82 -5.97
C SER A 98 5.32 -6.21 -4.82
N ALA A 99 5.04 -5.78 -3.58
CA ALA A 99 5.82 -6.18 -2.42
C ALA A 99 5.81 -7.71 -2.22
N VAL A 100 4.68 -8.39 -2.42
CA VAL A 100 4.63 -9.88 -2.39
C VAL A 100 5.59 -10.45 -3.43
N VAL A 101 5.49 -9.99 -4.67
CA VAL A 101 6.31 -10.52 -5.78
C VAL A 101 7.79 -10.25 -5.52
N MET A 102 8.16 -9.05 -5.07
CA MET A 102 9.54 -8.66 -4.74
C MET A 102 10.13 -9.44 -3.56
N ASN A 103 9.32 -9.80 -2.56
CA ASN A 103 9.78 -10.57 -1.40
C ASN A 103 9.90 -12.06 -1.69
N THR A 104 9.14 -12.57 -2.66
CA THR A 104 9.02 -14.01 -2.92
C THR A 104 9.83 -14.45 -4.14
N MET A 105 10.00 -13.57 -5.13
CA MET A 105 10.73 -13.83 -6.37
C MET A 105 10.35 -15.19 -6.96
N GLU A 106 11.31 -16.06 -7.26
CA GLU A 106 11.08 -17.39 -7.82
C GLU A 106 10.22 -18.29 -6.91
N LYS A 107 10.29 -18.09 -5.58
CA LYS A 107 9.47 -18.85 -4.61
C LYS A 107 7.99 -18.48 -4.67
N GLY A 108 7.67 -17.34 -5.29
CA GLY A 108 6.31 -16.88 -5.53
C GLY A 108 5.63 -17.58 -6.70
N LEU A 109 6.36 -18.25 -7.61
CA LEU A 109 5.76 -18.86 -8.79
C LEU A 109 4.71 -19.93 -8.42
N GLY A 110 3.55 -19.86 -9.08
CA GLY A 110 2.37 -20.70 -8.84
C GLY A 110 1.57 -20.33 -7.59
N LYS A 111 2.04 -19.37 -6.77
CA LYS A 111 1.36 -18.96 -5.53
C LYS A 111 0.17 -18.05 -5.81
N VAL A 112 -0.86 -18.17 -4.96
CA VAL A 112 -2.11 -17.41 -5.08
C VAL A 112 -2.14 -16.27 -4.06
N ILE A 113 -2.43 -15.07 -4.55
CA ILE A 113 -2.59 -13.85 -3.75
C ILE A 113 -4.08 -13.52 -3.64
N CYS A 114 -4.60 -13.38 -2.43
CA CYS A 114 -5.87 -12.70 -2.18
C CYS A 114 -5.64 -11.18 -2.13
N VAL A 115 -6.42 -10.40 -2.87
CA VAL A 115 -6.34 -8.95 -2.88
C VAL A 115 -7.68 -8.35 -2.49
N PHE A 116 -7.67 -7.51 -1.44
CA PHE A 116 -8.80 -6.69 -1.04
C PHE A 116 -8.52 -5.21 -1.32
N THR A 117 -9.37 -4.60 -2.14
CA THR A 117 -9.33 -3.17 -2.48
C THR A 117 -10.53 -2.43 -1.89
N TYR A 118 -10.31 -1.21 -1.39
CA TYR A 118 -11.33 -0.38 -0.77
C TYR A 118 -11.14 1.09 -1.13
N GLY A 119 -12.24 1.79 -1.38
CA GLY A 119 -12.32 3.24 -1.44
C GLY A 119 -13.51 3.76 -0.61
N SER A 120 -13.28 4.79 0.20
CA SER A 120 -14.32 5.41 1.03
C SER A 120 -15.46 5.98 0.18
N GLY A 121 -16.72 5.75 0.57
CA GLY A 121 -17.91 6.19 -0.19
C GLY A 121 -19.11 5.22 -0.25
N CYS A 122 -19.00 3.88 -0.28
CA CYS A 122 -17.83 3.01 -0.43
C CYS A 122 -17.95 2.12 -1.67
N ALA A 123 -16.79 1.80 -2.25
CA ALA A 123 -16.64 0.79 -3.29
C ALA A 123 -15.49 -0.15 -2.90
N SER A 124 -15.72 -1.45 -2.99
CA SER A 124 -14.75 -2.46 -2.59
C SER A 124 -14.83 -3.70 -3.47
N SER A 125 -13.75 -4.45 -3.51
CA SER A 125 -13.67 -5.71 -4.23
C SER A 125 -12.62 -6.61 -3.58
N MET A 126 -12.89 -7.91 -3.59
CA MET A 126 -11.92 -8.94 -3.22
C MET A 126 -11.80 -9.94 -4.36
N TYR A 127 -10.58 -10.23 -4.77
CA TYR A 127 -10.27 -11.11 -5.89
C TYR A 127 -8.97 -11.87 -5.65
N GLN A 128 -8.71 -12.85 -6.50
CA GLN A 128 -7.50 -13.67 -6.46
C GLN A 128 -6.64 -13.42 -7.69
N MET A 129 -5.33 -13.51 -7.50
CA MET A 129 -4.32 -13.51 -8.55
C MET A 129 -3.38 -14.69 -8.36
N ARG A 130 -2.83 -15.24 -9.44
CA ARG A 130 -1.75 -16.24 -9.39
C ARG A 130 -0.49 -15.63 -9.99
N ILE A 131 0.65 -15.87 -9.35
CA ILE A 131 1.95 -15.43 -9.87
C ILE A 131 2.41 -16.49 -10.87
N ASP A 132 2.30 -16.19 -12.17
CA ASP A 132 2.65 -17.14 -13.24
C ASP A 132 3.98 -16.83 -13.93
N ASP A 133 4.61 -15.71 -13.61
CA ASP A 133 5.88 -15.30 -14.20
C ASP A 133 6.74 -14.49 -13.22
N LEU A 134 8.03 -14.38 -13.53
CA LEU A 134 8.98 -13.57 -12.79
C LEU A 134 8.76 -12.09 -13.07
N ALA A 135 8.81 -11.29 -12.02
CA ALA A 135 8.77 -9.84 -12.20
C ALA A 135 10.04 -9.32 -12.87
N TYR A 136 9.88 -8.29 -13.69
CA TYR A 136 10.99 -7.56 -14.31
C TYR A 136 11.76 -6.67 -13.32
N PHE A 137 11.19 -6.39 -12.15
CA PHE A 137 11.77 -5.48 -11.14
C PHE A 137 12.63 -6.25 -10.11
N ASP A 138 13.52 -5.51 -9.44
CA ASP A 138 14.45 -6.04 -8.45
C ASP A 138 13.74 -6.74 -7.27
N SER A 139 14.47 -7.65 -6.59
CA SER A 139 14.03 -8.19 -5.31
C SER A 139 13.89 -7.09 -4.25
N MET A 140 13.13 -7.38 -3.19
CA MET A 140 12.85 -6.42 -2.12
C MET A 140 14.13 -5.90 -1.44
N GLU A 141 15.15 -6.75 -1.28
CA GLU A 141 16.43 -6.40 -0.69
C GLU A 141 17.19 -5.39 -1.56
N VAL A 142 17.27 -5.67 -2.86
CA VAL A 142 17.95 -4.81 -3.84
C VAL A 142 17.21 -3.48 -3.98
N TRP A 143 15.88 -3.52 -4.04
CA TRP A 143 15.06 -2.30 -4.08
C TRP A 143 15.28 -1.42 -2.84
N LYS A 144 15.30 -2.00 -1.63
CA LYS A 144 15.58 -1.25 -0.39
C LYS A 144 16.94 -0.55 -0.44
N LEU A 145 17.97 -1.24 -0.92
CA LEU A 145 19.31 -0.65 -1.07
C LEU A 145 19.31 0.54 -2.03
N LYS A 146 18.64 0.41 -3.18
CA LYS A 146 18.50 1.50 -4.16
C LYS A 146 17.69 2.67 -3.60
N PHE A 147 16.55 2.39 -2.95
CA PHE A 147 15.68 3.39 -2.34
C PHE A 147 16.40 4.20 -1.26
N TYR A 148 17.01 3.54 -0.27
CA TYR A 148 17.66 4.25 0.83
C TYR A 148 18.97 4.96 0.44
N ARG A 149 19.65 4.52 -0.63
CA ARG A 149 20.84 5.20 -1.14
C ARG A 149 20.53 6.63 -1.62
N ASN A 150 19.36 6.83 -2.23
CA ASN A 150 18.97 8.10 -2.82
C ASN A 150 18.01 8.91 -1.93
N ALA A 151 17.34 8.27 -0.97
CA ALA A 151 16.41 8.91 -0.07
C ALA A 151 17.05 10.03 0.76
N LEU A 152 16.35 11.16 0.87
CA LEU A 152 16.71 12.23 1.78
C LEU A 152 16.02 12.01 3.12
N LYS A 153 16.79 12.01 4.22
CA LYS A 153 16.23 11.94 5.56
C LYS A 153 15.47 13.23 5.86
N CYS A 154 14.19 13.10 6.21
CA CYS A 154 13.32 14.22 6.57
C CYS A 154 12.84 14.01 8.00
N GLU A 155 13.31 14.85 8.93
CA GLU A 155 12.90 14.78 10.34
C GLU A 155 11.49 15.39 10.54
N PRO A 156 10.74 15.01 11.60
CA PRO A 156 9.40 15.54 11.87
C PRO A 156 9.32 17.08 11.97
N GLU A 157 10.41 17.73 12.40
CA GLU A 157 10.53 19.20 12.48
C GLU A 157 10.49 19.85 11.09
N MET A 158 10.71 19.09 10.02
CA MET A 158 10.54 19.50 8.62
C MET A 158 9.06 19.54 8.19
N SER A 159 8.12 19.41 9.13
CA SER A 159 6.67 19.55 8.92
C SER A 159 6.24 20.88 8.27
N PHE A 160 7.12 21.89 8.22
CA PHE A 160 6.87 23.08 7.39
C PHE A 160 6.64 22.75 5.90
N ILE A 161 7.15 21.62 5.37
CA ILE A 161 6.87 21.19 3.99
C ILE A 161 5.37 20.94 3.81
N HIS A 162 4.73 20.32 4.80
CA HIS A 162 3.29 20.12 4.80
C HIS A 162 2.54 21.46 4.84
N ASN A 163 2.96 22.39 5.70
CA ASN A 163 2.38 23.73 5.74
C ASN A 163 2.55 24.48 4.41
N PHE A 164 3.71 24.35 3.77
CA PHE A 164 3.97 24.93 2.46
C PHE A 164 3.06 24.33 1.38
N TYR A 165 2.85 23.00 1.41
CA TYR A 165 1.86 22.34 0.54
C TYR A 165 0.45 22.91 0.75
N VAL A 166 -0.01 23.01 2.00
CA VAL A 166 -1.34 23.57 2.33
C VAL A 166 -1.48 25.01 1.84
N GLN A 167 -0.45 25.85 2.05
CA GLN A 167 -0.45 27.25 1.61
C GLN A 167 -0.35 27.42 0.09
N THR A 168 0.08 26.41 -0.65
CA THR A 168 0.24 26.45 -2.11
C THR A 168 -0.87 25.72 -2.85
N TRP A 169 -1.63 24.89 -2.14
CA TRP A 169 -2.81 24.22 -2.68
C TRP A 169 -3.79 25.25 -3.28
N MET A 170 -4.28 24.96 -4.48
CA MET A 170 -5.21 25.81 -5.26
C MET A 170 -4.67 27.18 -5.71
N LYS A 171 -3.36 27.46 -5.61
CA LYS A 171 -2.80 28.71 -6.16
C LYS A 171 -2.70 28.68 -7.69
N PHE A 172 -3.08 29.80 -8.31
CA PHE A 172 -2.79 30.12 -9.71
C PHE A 172 -1.61 31.09 -9.79
N THR A 173 -1.03 31.24 -10.98
CA THR A 173 0.15 32.09 -11.23
C THR A 173 1.29 31.77 -10.26
N TYR A 174 1.60 30.47 -10.12
CA TYR A 174 2.54 29.94 -9.13
C TYR A 174 3.69 29.19 -9.81
N ARG A 175 4.92 29.46 -9.38
CA ARG A 175 6.11 28.69 -9.76
C ARG A 175 6.68 28.00 -8.52
N PRO A 176 6.88 26.67 -8.52
CA PRO A 176 7.46 25.96 -7.38
C PRO A 176 8.84 26.50 -7.01
N ILE A 177 8.98 26.93 -5.75
CA ILE A 177 10.25 27.47 -5.21
C ILE A 177 10.93 26.53 -4.21
N GLY A 178 10.31 25.38 -3.89
CA GLY A 178 10.76 24.48 -2.83
C GLY A 178 12.24 24.12 -2.90
N ARG A 179 12.76 23.83 -4.10
CA ARG A 179 14.20 23.57 -4.29
C ARG A 179 15.08 24.74 -3.82
N LYS A 180 14.74 25.98 -4.19
CA LYS A 180 15.49 27.18 -3.79
C LYS A 180 15.33 27.44 -2.30
N THR A 181 14.10 27.33 -1.80
CA THR A 181 13.77 27.53 -0.38
C THR A 181 14.54 26.57 0.53
N PHE A 182 14.63 25.30 0.14
CA PHE A 182 15.29 24.25 0.92
C PHE A 182 16.74 23.98 0.49
N ARG A 183 17.29 24.83 -0.39
CA ARG A 183 18.68 24.75 -0.88
C ARG A 183 19.06 23.36 -1.41
N ILE A 184 18.12 22.67 -2.06
CA ILE A 184 18.35 21.36 -2.65
C ILE A 184 19.14 21.55 -3.96
N PRO A 185 20.31 20.91 -4.12
CA PRO A 185 21.08 21.01 -5.36
C PRO A 185 20.37 20.28 -6.51
N VAL A 186 20.54 20.76 -7.74
CA VAL A 186 19.89 20.18 -8.93
C VAL A 186 20.33 18.73 -9.15
N SER A 187 21.56 18.37 -8.76
CA SER A 187 22.07 17.00 -8.80
C SER A 187 21.35 16.01 -7.89
N LYS A 188 20.42 16.48 -7.04
CA LYS A 188 19.54 15.62 -6.22
C LYS A 188 18.19 15.35 -6.88
N TYR A 189 17.91 15.93 -8.04
CA TYR A 189 16.79 15.47 -8.84
C TYR A 189 17.12 14.09 -9.38
N GLU A 190 16.13 13.20 -9.27
CA GLU A 190 16.20 11.92 -9.92
C GLU A 190 16.08 12.14 -11.43
N ASP A 191 16.96 11.49 -12.18
CA ASP A 191 16.86 11.45 -13.63
C ASP A 191 15.51 10.83 -14.02
N ASP A 192 14.93 11.30 -15.13
CA ASP A 192 13.65 10.81 -15.69
C ASP A 192 12.39 11.00 -14.80
N VAL A 193 12.47 11.81 -13.74
CA VAL A 193 11.31 12.19 -12.92
C VAL A 193 10.73 13.54 -13.36
N TYR A 194 9.44 13.55 -13.64
CA TYR A 194 8.70 14.77 -13.98
C TYR A 194 8.42 15.61 -12.74
N TYR A 195 8.55 16.93 -12.88
CA TYR A 195 8.27 17.89 -11.82
C TYR A 195 7.44 19.06 -12.37
N LEU A 196 6.64 19.68 -11.49
CA LEU A 196 5.84 20.86 -11.85
C LEU A 196 6.77 22.07 -12.07
N MET A 197 6.65 22.70 -13.24
CA MET A 197 7.39 23.91 -13.62
C MET A 197 6.64 25.17 -13.25
N GLU A 198 5.37 25.25 -13.63
CA GLU A 198 4.51 26.40 -13.32
C GLU A 198 3.01 26.08 -13.40
N ILE A 199 2.23 26.91 -12.72
CA ILE A 199 0.79 27.03 -12.85
C ILE A 199 0.51 28.45 -13.31
N ASP A 200 -0.16 28.62 -14.44
CA ASP A 200 -0.47 29.96 -14.94
C ASP A 200 -1.75 30.55 -14.32
N GLY A 201 -2.17 31.73 -14.81
CA GLY A 201 -3.36 32.43 -14.32
C GLY A 201 -4.69 31.71 -14.63
N PHE A 202 -4.68 30.70 -15.50
CA PHE A 202 -5.85 29.90 -15.87
C PHE A 202 -5.84 28.51 -15.21
N GLY A 203 -4.83 28.22 -14.38
CA GLY A 203 -4.68 26.92 -13.73
C GLY A 203 -4.06 25.83 -14.60
N ARG A 204 -3.52 26.17 -15.79
CA ARG A 204 -2.80 25.20 -16.64
C ARG A 204 -1.44 24.88 -16.01
N ARG A 205 -1.05 23.60 -16.03
CA ARG A 205 0.18 23.09 -15.42
C ARG A 205 1.19 22.72 -16.49
N PHE A 206 2.42 23.15 -16.30
CA PHE A 206 3.57 22.87 -17.16
C PHE A 206 4.65 22.17 -16.34
#